data_AF-A0A843CDH2-F1
#
_entry.id   AF-A0A843CDH2-F1
#
_cell.length_a   1.000
_cell.length_b   1.000
_cell.length_c   1.000
_cell.angle_alpha   90.00
_cell.angle_beta   90.00
_cell.angle_gamma   90.00
#
_symmetry.space_group_name_H-M   'P 1'
#
loop_
_entity.id
_entity.type
_entity.pdbx_description
1 polymer ?
#
loop_
_entity_poly.entity_id
_entity_poly.type
_entity_poly.pdbx_seq_one_letter_code
_entity_poly.pdbx_strand_id
1 'polypeptide(L)'
;MTLQENGVLRKTDNVSIRIDSDLSNKLHEKCIDQKISLNTLINHLLEKQVNWNELASEMGWVSMFRSTFRELMDSNSKEKIQKIAETTSTTDLKNSLNYFYGYVNLESILDLFKKRCQNMNVQFRLITINNTIKIIIQHDLGKNWPFFIIRQMNSILNEIEYRIINDDYNNQGFSFEIVKVGDE
;
A
#
# COMPACT_ATOMS: atom_id res chain seq x y z
N MET A 1 13.99 -8.38 23.02
CA MET A 1 13.40 -9.72 23.19
C MET A 1 12.95 -10.17 21.81
N THR A 2 13.69 -11.12 21.23
CA THR A 2 13.50 -11.64 19.86
C THR A 2 12.30 -12.58 19.82
N LEU A 3 11.28 -12.23 19.03
CA LEU A 3 10.17 -13.12 18.71
C LEU A 3 10.70 -14.25 17.82
N GLN A 4 10.90 -15.42 18.43
CA GLN A 4 11.08 -16.68 17.73
C GLN A 4 9.78 -17.04 17.02
N GLU A 5 9.90 -17.32 15.73
CA GLU A 5 8.88 -17.82 14.83
C GLU A 5 8.29 -19.14 15.34
N ASN A 6 7.06 -19.12 15.84
CA ASN A 6 6.21 -20.31 15.83
C ASN A 6 5.69 -20.50 14.40
N GLY A 7 6.51 -21.13 13.55
CA GLY A 7 6.15 -21.51 12.19
C GLY A 7 5.09 -22.59 12.16
N VAL A 8 3.82 -22.22 12.31
CA VAL A 8 2.71 -23.07 11.87
C VAL A 8 2.82 -23.17 10.35
N LEU A 9 3.22 -24.33 9.84
CA LEU A 9 3.18 -24.62 8.40
C LEU A 9 1.76 -24.31 7.92
N ARG A 10 1.63 -23.32 7.02
CA ARG A 10 0.34 -22.99 6.41
C ARG A 10 -0.21 -24.25 5.75
N LYS A 11 -1.47 -24.57 6.01
CA LYS A 11 -2.15 -25.67 5.32
C LYS A 11 -2.12 -25.38 3.82
N THR A 12 -1.66 -26.34 3.03
CA THR A 12 -1.61 -26.24 1.57
C THR A 12 -2.53 -27.29 0.96
N ASP A 13 -3.29 -26.89 -0.05
CA ASP A 13 -4.12 -27.80 -0.84
C ASP A 13 -3.49 -28.03 -2.22
N ASN A 14 -3.64 -29.23 -2.78
CA ASN A 14 -3.17 -29.54 -4.12
C ASN A 14 -4.23 -29.11 -5.15
N VAL A 15 -3.83 -28.28 -6.10
CA VAL A 15 -4.68 -27.83 -7.21
C VAL A 15 -4.04 -28.24 -8.53
N SER A 16 -4.77 -29.01 -9.34
CA SER A 16 -4.33 -29.41 -10.69
C SER A 16 -5.09 -28.59 -11.73
N ILE A 17 -4.35 -27.87 -12.57
CA ILE A 17 -4.89 -27.00 -13.62
C ILE A 17 -4.27 -27.32 -14.97
N ARG A 18 -5.05 -27.14 -16.04
CA ARG A 18 -4.54 -27.11 -17.41
C ARG A 18 -4.28 -25.66 -17.79
N ILE A 19 -3.08 -25.38 -18.27
CA ILE A 19 -2.69 -24.08 -18.78
C ILE A 19 -2.27 -24.21 -20.23
N ASP A 20 -2.52 -23.16 -21.00
CA ASP A 20 -2.00 -23.03 -22.36
C ASP A 20 -0.47 -23.18 -22.37
N SER A 21 0.07 -23.86 -23.38
CA SER A 21 1.50 -24.17 -23.45
C SER A 21 2.37 -22.92 -23.60
N ASP A 22 1.91 -21.91 -24.33
CA ASP A 22 2.66 -20.67 -24.50
C ASP A 22 2.67 -19.87 -23.20
N LEU A 23 1.56 -19.88 -22.46
CA LEU A 23 1.50 -19.31 -21.12
C LEU A 23 2.43 -20.06 -20.15
N SER A 24 2.46 -21.39 -20.19
CA SER A 24 3.36 -22.22 -19.38
C SER A 24 4.82 -21.83 -19.61
N ASN A 25 5.24 -21.73 -20.87
CA ASN A 25 6.60 -21.35 -21.24
C ASN A 25 6.98 -19.97 -20.68
N LYS A 26 6.10 -18.97 -20.85
CA LYS A 26 6.31 -17.61 -20.30
C LYS A 26 6.41 -17.59 -18.78
N LEU A 27 5.65 -18.42 -18.08
CA LEU A 27 5.76 -18.54 -16.62
C LEU A 27 7.09 -19.16 -16.20
N HIS A 28 7.56 -20.17 -16.93
CA HIS A 28 8.87 -20.79 -16.70
C HIS A 28 10.04 -19.82 -16.95
N GLU A 29 10.00 -19.02 -18.03
CA GLU A 29 10.98 -17.96 -18.28
C GLU A 29 11.04 -16.98 -17.10
N LYS A 30 9.88 -16.51 -16.62
CA LYS A 30 9.83 -15.63 -15.43
C LYS A 30 10.39 -16.28 -14.16
N CYS A 31 10.21 -17.59 -13.99
CA CYS A 31 10.78 -18.32 -12.85
C CYS A 31 12.31 -18.32 -12.89
N ILE A 32 12.90 -18.46 -14.07
CA ILE A 32 14.35 -18.39 -14.26
C ILE A 32 14.86 -16.98 -13.92
N ASP A 33 14.22 -15.94 -14.46
CA ASP A 33 14.60 -14.55 -14.22
C ASP A 33 14.54 -14.17 -12.73
N GLN A 34 13.48 -14.61 -12.04
CA GLN A 34 13.25 -14.30 -10.63
C GLN A 34 13.94 -15.28 -9.68
N LYS A 35 14.50 -16.38 -10.19
CA LYS A 35 15.11 -17.48 -9.40
C LYS A 35 14.15 -18.06 -8.36
N ILE A 36 12.89 -18.26 -8.74
CA ILE A 36 11.85 -18.84 -7.87
C ILE A 36 11.23 -20.07 -8.53
N SER A 37 10.58 -20.93 -7.73
CA SER A 37 9.85 -22.08 -8.26
C SER A 37 8.56 -21.64 -8.97
N LEU A 38 8.07 -22.46 -9.91
CA LEU A 38 6.77 -22.22 -10.55
C LEU A 38 5.62 -22.14 -9.53
N ASN A 39 5.66 -23.00 -8.50
CA ASN A 39 4.67 -22.97 -7.42
C ASN A 39 4.71 -21.63 -6.65
N THR A 40 5.90 -21.11 -6.36
CA THR A 40 6.08 -19.80 -5.71
C THR A 40 5.52 -18.68 -6.59
N LEU A 41 5.85 -18.68 -7.88
CA LEU A 41 5.34 -17.69 -8.82
C LEU A 41 3.81 -17.73 -8.93
N ILE A 42 3.23 -18.93 -9.08
CA ILE A 42 1.77 -19.10 -9.19
C ILE A 42 1.08 -18.61 -7.92
N ASN A 43 1.55 -19.00 -6.74
CA ASN A 43 0.97 -18.54 -5.48
C ASN A 43 1.04 -17.00 -5.37
N HIS A 44 2.17 -16.38 -5.69
CA HIS A 44 2.28 -14.92 -5.68
C HIS A 44 1.34 -14.23 -6.69
N LEU A 45 1.17 -14.80 -7.88
CA LEU A 45 0.26 -14.26 -8.89
C LEU A 45 -1.20 -14.36 -8.43
N LEU A 46 -1.61 -15.50 -7.88
CA LEU A 46 -2.96 -15.73 -7.37
C LEU A 46 -3.24 -14.85 -6.13
N GLU A 47 -2.30 -14.78 -5.19
CA GLU A 47 -2.39 -13.89 -4.03
C GLU A 47 -2.54 -12.43 -4.47
N LYS A 48 -1.75 -11.97 -5.45
CA LYS A 48 -1.85 -10.60 -5.98
C LYS A 48 -3.17 -10.37 -6.71
N GLN A 49 -3.68 -11.37 -7.43
CA GLN A 49 -4.94 -11.26 -8.14
C GLN A 49 -6.11 -11.01 -7.18
N VAL A 50 -6.23 -11.84 -6.14
CA VAL A 50 -7.34 -11.77 -5.18
C VAL A 50 -7.19 -10.60 -4.21
N ASN A 51 -5.97 -10.35 -3.70
CA ASN A 51 -5.77 -9.33 -2.67
C ASN A 51 -5.62 -7.91 -3.21
N TRP A 52 -5.48 -7.73 -4.53
CA TRP A 52 -5.28 -6.41 -5.12
C TRP A 52 -5.93 -6.20 -6.48
N ASN A 53 -5.59 -7.01 -7.49
CA ASN A 53 -5.96 -6.65 -8.87
C ASN A 53 -7.48 -6.59 -9.08
N GLU A 54 -8.21 -7.56 -8.54
CA GLU A 54 -9.67 -7.61 -8.59
C GLU A 54 -10.28 -6.40 -7.88
N LEU A 55 -9.92 -6.23 -6.61
CA LEU A 55 -10.41 -5.15 -5.75
C LEU A 55 -10.10 -3.74 -6.30
N ALA A 56 -8.89 -3.54 -6.82
CA ALA A 56 -8.48 -2.27 -7.42
C ALA A 56 -9.27 -1.96 -8.70
N SER A 57 -9.55 -2.99 -9.51
CA SER A 57 -10.37 -2.85 -10.72
C SER A 57 -11.80 -2.47 -10.38
N GLU A 58 -12.42 -3.11 -9.38
CA GLU A 58 -13.79 -2.83 -8.95
C GLU A 58 -13.95 -1.42 -8.38
N MET A 59 -12.93 -0.92 -7.68
CA MET A 59 -12.91 0.44 -7.13
C MET A 59 -12.51 1.53 -8.13
N GLY A 60 -12.33 1.19 -9.41
CA GLY A 60 -12.01 2.16 -10.45
C GLY A 60 -10.60 2.75 -10.34
N TRP A 61 -9.65 2.02 -9.76
CA TRP A 61 -8.26 2.49 -9.70
C TRP A 61 -7.66 2.55 -11.10
N VAL A 62 -7.06 3.69 -11.42
CA VAL A 62 -6.47 3.92 -12.74
C VAL A 62 -4.97 3.65 -12.67
N SER A 63 -4.48 2.82 -13.60
CA SER A 63 -3.05 2.64 -13.82
C SER A 63 -2.51 3.74 -14.73
N MET A 64 -1.32 4.25 -14.41
CA MET A 64 -0.63 5.24 -15.24
C MET A 64 0.88 5.12 -15.12
N PHE A 65 1.61 5.65 -16.09
CA PHE A 65 3.07 5.69 -16.04
C PHE A 65 3.55 6.55 -14.87
N ARG A 66 4.56 6.04 -14.16
CA ARG A 66 5.17 6.71 -13.00
C ARG A 66 5.64 8.14 -13.32
N SER A 67 6.28 8.32 -14.48
CA SER A 67 6.76 9.62 -14.95
C SER A 67 5.61 10.62 -15.13
N THR A 68 4.51 10.19 -15.76
CA THR A 68 3.31 11.02 -15.91
C THR A 68 2.69 11.35 -14.56
N PHE A 69 2.59 10.38 -13.63
CA PHE A 69 2.05 10.63 -12.28
C PHE A 69 2.88 11.67 -11.53
N ARG A 70 4.21 11.55 -11.60
CA ARG A 70 5.15 12.51 -10.99
C ARG A 70 4.95 13.91 -11.55
N GLU A 71 4.89 14.05 -12.87
CA GLU A 71 4.67 15.34 -13.51
C GLU A 71 3.34 15.97 -13.09
N LEU A 72 2.27 15.17 -12.98
CA LEU A 72 0.99 15.66 -12.47
C LEU A 72 1.08 16.11 -11.01
N MET A 73 1.82 15.40 -10.16
CA MET A 73 2.04 15.85 -8.78
C MET A 73 2.81 17.15 -8.74
N ASP A 74 3.89 17.25 -9.50
CA ASP A 74 4.86 18.34 -9.36
C ASP A 74 4.45 19.63 -10.08
N SER A 75 3.56 19.51 -11.08
CA SER A 75 2.95 20.63 -11.81
C SER A 75 1.83 21.35 -11.03
N ASN A 76 1.25 20.71 -10.01
CA ASN A 76 0.25 21.33 -9.15
C ASN A 76 0.90 22.01 -7.92
N SER A 77 0.26 23.06 -7.40
CA SER A 77 0.73 23.66 -6.14
C SER A 77 0.52 22.72 -4.96
N LYS A 78 1.34 22.86 -3.92
CA LYS A 78 1.21 22.07 -2.68
C LYS A 78 -0.20 22.20 -2.09
N GLU A 79 -0.74 23.41 -2.06
CA GLU A 79 -2.06 23.73 -1.50
C GLU A 79 -3.16 23.02 -2.27
N LYS A 80 -3.06 23.02 -3.62
CA LYS A 80 -4.04 22.34 -4.47
C LYS A 80 -3.99 20.83 -4.25
N ILE A 81 -2.79 20.24 -4.15
CA ILE A 81 -2.61 18.82 -3.87
C ILE A 81 -3.17 18.44 -2.49
N GLN A 82 -2.90 19.24 -1.46
CA GLN A 82 -3.46 19.00 -0.12
C GLN A 82 -4.99 19.11 -0.10
N LYS A 83 -5.56 20.09 -0.81
CA LYS A 83 -7.02 20.20 -0.94
C LYS A 83 -7.65 18.99 -1.62
N ILE A 84 -7.04 18.46 -2.68
CA ILE A 84 -7.51 17.21 -3.33
C ILE A 84 -7.41 16.02 -2.36
N ALA A 85 -6.33 15.96 -1.56
CA ALA A 85 -6.13 14.91 -0.57
C ALA A 85 -7.24 14.89 0.49
N GLU A 86 -7.60 16.06 1.04
CA GLU A 86 -8.64 16.21 2.08
C GLU A 86 -10.05 15.98 1.57
N THR A 87 -10.29 16.15 0.26
CA THR A 87 -11.63 16.09 -0.33
C THR A 87 -11.84 14.75 -1.02
N THR A 88 -11.80 14.74 -2.36
CA THR A 88 -12.14 13.58 -3.17
C THR A 88 -11.29 12.37 -2.78
N SER A 89 -10.01 12.55 -2.52
CA SER A 89 -9.14 11.41 -2.24
C SER A 89 -9.39 10.76 -0.88
N THR A 90 -9.75 11.52 0.16
CA THR A 90 -10.13 10.94 1.45
C THR A 90 -11.45 10.18 1.33
N THR A 91 -12.42 10.73 0.57
CA THR A 91 -13.68 10.04 0.26
C THR A 91 -13.43 8.73 -0.50
N ASP A 92 -12.60 8.73 -1.54
CA ASP A 92 -12.28 7.52 -2.32
C ASP A 92 -11.59 6.46 -1.46
N LEU A 93 -10.67 6.90 -0.58
CA LEU A 93 -10.01 6.00 0.36
C LEU A 93 -11.00 5.36 1.34
N LYS A 94 -11.91 6.16 1.91
CA LYS A 94 -12.95 5.67 2.83
C LYS A 94 -13.89 4.69 2.15
N ASN A 95 -14.31 4.97 0.91
CA ASN A 95 -15.13 4.06 0.13
C ASN A 95 -14.38 2.74 -0.14
N SER A 96 -13.10 2.82 -0.49
CA SER A 96 -12.25 1.63 -0.69
C SER A 96 -12.11 0.79 0.57
N LEU A 97 -11.92 1.42 1.74
CA LEU A 97 -11.84 0.73 3.03
C LEU A 97 -13.14 -0.01 3.37
N ASN A 98 -14.29 0.65 3.19
CA ASN A 98 -15.59 0.03 3.40
C ASN A 98 -15.83 -1.12 2.42
N TYR A 99 -15.43 -0.99 1.16
CA TYR A 99 -15.59 -2.06 0.18
C TYR A 99 -14.69 -3.27 0.48
N PHE A 100 -13.43 -3.04 0.85
CA PHE A 100 -12.42 -4.10 0.99
C PHE A 100 -12.56 -4.84 2.32
N TYR A 101 -12.90 -4.12 3.38
CA TYR A 101 -12.87 -4.65 4.75
C TYR A 101 -14.25 -4.63 5.42
N GLY A 102 -15.19 -3.82 4.94
CA GLY A 102 -16.49 -3.61 5.60
C GLY A 102 -16.44 -2.67 6.81
N TYR A 103 -15.26 -2.15 7.16
CA TYR A 103 -15.07 -1.25 8.30
C TYR A 103 -13.84 -0.34 8.12
N VAL A 104 -13.85 0.79 8.84
CA VAL A 104 -12.75 1.76 8.89
C VAL A 104 -12.18 1.78 10.31
N ASN A 105 -10.98 1.20 10.47
CA ASN A 105 -10.21 1.28 11.72
C ASN A 105 -8.72 1.39 11.38
N LEU A 106 -7.87 1.53 12.41
CA LEU A 106 -6.43 1.72 12.20
C LEU A 106 -5.80 0.55 11.42
N GLU A 107 -6.22 -0.69 11.68
CA GLU A 107 -5.70 -1.88 11.00
C GLU A 107 -6.05 -1.89 9.51
N SER A 108 -7.32 -1.64 9.14
CA SER A 108 -7.74 -1.63 7.74
C SER A 108 -7.09 -0.48 6.96
N ILE A 109 -6.93 0.68 7.60
CA ILE A 109 -6.21 1.83 7.01
C ILE A 109 -4.75 1.47 6.71
N LEU A 110 -4.05 0.90 7.69
CA LEU A 110 -2.63 0.55 7.54
C LEU A 110 -2.40 -0.57 6.53
N ASP A 111 -3.26 -1.60 6.52
CA ASP A 111 -3.17 -2.70 5.57
C ASP A 111 -3.40 -2.21 4.13
N LEU A 112 -4.45 -1.42 3.89
CA LEU A 112 -4.72 -0.87 2.56
C LEU A 112 -3.59 0.06 2.10
N PHE A 113 -3.08 0.89 2.99
CA PHE A 113 -1.99 1.80 2.68
C PHE A 113 -0.69 1.06 2.34
N LYS A 114 -0.37 -0.01 3.09
CA LYS A 114 0.76 -0.90 2.80
C LYS A 114 0.60 -1.58 1.44
N LYS A 115 -0.57 -2.17 1.16
CA LYS A 115 -0.89 -2.80 -0.13
C LYS A 115 -0.73 -1.81 -1.30
N ARG A 116 -1.21 -0.58 -1.14
CA ARG A 116 -1.05 0.50 -2.12
C ARG A 116 0.41 0.83 -2.37
N CYS A 117 1.21 1.03 -1.33
CA CYS A 117 2.64 1.31 -1.48
C CYS A 117 3.38 0.18 -2.20
N GLN A 118 3.13 -1.08 -1.81
CA GLN A 118 3.74 -2.26 -2.44
C GLN A 118 3.38 -2.36 -3.93
N ASN A 119 2.11 -2.13 -4.29
CA ASN A 119 1.68 -2.17 -5.68
C ASN A 119 2.21 -1.00 -6.52
N MET A 120 2.43 0.16 -5.90
CA MET A 120 3.12 1.30 -6.52
C MET A 120 4.65 1.15 -6.52
N ASN A 121 5.20 0.00 -6.10
CA ASN A 121 6.64 -0.23 -5.97
C ASN A 121 7.35 0.87 -5.15
N VAL A 122 6.72 1.25 -4.05
CA VAL A 122 7.21 2.21 -3.06
C VAL A 122 7.73 1.44 -1.86
N GLN A 123 8.92 1.81 -1.37
CA GLN A 123 9.48 1.19 -0.17
C GLN A 123 8.68 1.68 1.05
N PHE A 124 8.17 0.73 1.83
CA PHE A 124 7.33 1.00 2.99
C PHE A 124 7.85 0.20 4.18
N ARG A 125 8.11 0.89 5.30
CA ARG A 125 8.48 0.27 6.57
C ARG A 125 7.58 0.79 7.69
N LEU A 126 7.02 -0.14 8.46
CA LEU A 126 6.24 0.14 9.66
C LEU A 126 7.01 -0.37 10.88
N ILE A 127 7.11 0.48 11.90
CA ILE A 127 7.79 0.19 13.17
C ILE A 127 6.83 0.57 14.30
N THR A 128 6.60 -0.32 15.25
CA THR A 128 5.75 -0.05 16.42
C THR A 128 6.62 0.05 17.68
N ILE A 129 6.54 1.18 18.39
CA ILE A 129 7.27 1.43 19.64
C ILE A 129 6.31 2.08 20.62
N ASN A 130 6.08 1.46 21.79
CA ASN A 130 5.28 2.04 22.89
C ASN A 130 3.94 2.66 22.44
N ASN A 131 3.13 1.90 21.67
CA ASN A 131 1.86 2.32 21.07
C ASN A 131 1.94 3.41 19.98
N THR A 132 3.12 3.96 19.70
CA THR A 132 3.36 4.81 18.53
C THR A 132 3.70 3.95 17.31
N ILE A 133 3.04 4.24 16.18
CA ILE A 133 3.32 3.58 14.90
C ILE A 133 4.12 4.55 14.02
N LYS A 134 5.38 4.23 13.77
CA LYS A 134 6.24 4.98 12.86
C LYS A 134 6.22 4.36 11.46
N ILE A 135 5.95 5.19 10.46
CA ILE A 135 5.96 4.82 9.05
C ILE A 135 7.10 5.55 8.36
N ILE A 136 7.89 4.82 7.57
CA ILE A 136 9.00 5.36 6.77
C ILE A 136 8.78 4.93 5.33
N ILE A 137 8.83 5.89 4.41
CA ILE A 137 8.54 5.68 3.00
C ILE A 137 9.68 6.24 2.15
N GLN A 138 10.18 5.45 1.19
CA GLN A 138 11.04 5.95 0.12
C GLN A 138 10.34 5.78 -1.23
N HIS A 139 10.31 6.84 -2.02
CA HIS A 139 9.52 6.88 -3.24
C HIS A 139 10.16 7.79 -4.30
N ASP A 140 9.70 7.60 -5.53
CA ASP A 140 10.06 8.43 -6.67
C ASP A 140 8.79 8.82 -7.45
N LEU A 141 7.94 9.61 -6.77
CA LEU A 141 6.56 9.93 -7.17
C LEU A 141 6.26 11.44 -7.20
N GLY A 142 7.29 12.27 -7.04
CA GLY A 142 7.18 13.73 -7.07
C GLY A 142 7.24 14.39 -5.69
N LYS A 143 7.68 15.65 -5.67
CA LYS A 143 7.87 16.47 -4.46
C LYS A 143 6.57 16.72 -3.69
N ASN A 144 5.43 16.70 -4.38
CA ASN A 144 4.14 16.97 -3.76
C ASN A 144 3.43 15.71 -3.23
N TRP A 145 3.89 14.52 -3.62
CA TRP A 145 3.28 13.26 -3.21
C TRP A 145 3.30 13.03 -1.68
N PRO A 146 4.38 13.32 -0.93
CA PRO A 146 4.36 13.22 0.53
C PRO A 146 3.24 14.04 1.17
N PHE A 147 3.04 15.29 0.73
CA PHE A 147 2.00 16.16 1.28
C PHE A 147 0.59 15.65 0.97
N PHE A 148 0.41 15.02 -0.20
CA PHE A 148 -0.84 14.33 -0.53
C PHE A 148 -1.11 13.16 0.44
N ILE A 149 -0.12 12.29 0.66
CA ILE A 149 -0.25 11.12 1.53
C ILE A 149 -0.51 11.53 2.97
N ILE A 150 0.35 12.38 3.54
CA ILE A 150 0.22 12.82 4.93
C ILE A 150 -1.15 13.45 5.14
N ARG A 151 -1.60 14.27 4.20
CA ARG A 151 -2.87 14.95 4.36
C ARG A 151 -4.07 14.01 4.26
N GLN A 152 -4.11 13.15 3.25
CA GLN A 152 -5.15 12.12 3.09
C GLN A 152 -5.20 11.21 4.33
N MET A 153 -4.04 10.76 4.80
CA MET A 153 -3.95 9.84 5.93
C MET A 153 -4.36 10.50 7.24
N ASN A 154 -3.91 11.73 7.50
CA ASN A 154 -4.31 12.44 8.70
C ASN A 154 -5.82 12.70 8.73
N SER A 155 -6.44 13.03 7.58
CA SER A 155 -7.88 13.23 7.49
C SER A 155 -8.67 11.98 7.89
N ILE A 156 -8.34 10.80 7.35
CA ILE A 156 -9.06 9.57 7.69
C ILE A 156 -8.75 9.06 9.11
N LEU A 157 -7.52 9.26 9.61
CA LEU A 157 -7.13 8.87 10.96
C LEU A 157 -7.88 9.67 12.02
N ASN A 158 -8.08 10.98 11.79
CA ASN A 158 -8.80 11.85 12.72
C ASN A 158 -10.25 11.41 12.93
N GLU A 159 -10.88 10.75 11.94
CA GLU A 159 -12.24 10.21 12.08
C GLU A 159 -12.33 9.04 13.07
N ILE A 160 -11.20 8.40 13.38
CA ILE A 160 -11.13 7.22 14.26
C ILE A 160 -10.25 7.46 15.50
N GLU A 161 -10.12 8.73 15.92
CA GLU A 161 -9.35 9.15 17.12
C GLU A 161 -7.85 8.83 17.04
N TYR A 162 -7.26 8.82 15.84
CA TYR A 162 -5.82 8.81 15.62
C TYR A 162 -5.38 10.05 14.86
N ARG A 163 -4.09 10.40 14.94
CA ARG A 163 -3.54 11.50 14.15
C ARG A 163 -2.08 11.26 13.80
N ILE A 164 -1.62 11.98 12.79
CA ILE A 164 -0.22 12.05 12.42
C ILE A 164 0.51 13.11 13.25
N ILE A 165 1.69 12.77 13.75
CA ILE A 165 2.67 13.66 14.38
C ILE A 165 4.06 13.42 13.79
N ASN A 166 5.00 14.33 14.09
CA ASN A 166 6.43 14.20 13.76
C ASN A 166 6.69 13.84 12.28
N ASP A 167 5.98 14.49 11.34
CA ASP A 167 6.22 14.29 9.92
C ASP A 167 7.55 14.96 9.50
N ASP A 168 8.40 14.18 8.85
CA ASP A 168 9.72 14.59 8.37
C ASP A 168 9.89 14.21 6.90
N TYR A 169 10.50 15.11 6.12
CA TYR A 169 10.63 15.01 4.67
C TYR A 169 12.09 15.12 4.26
N ASN A 170 12.52 14.24 3.35
CA ASN A 170 13.84 14.31 2.74
C ASN A 170 13.75 14.11 1.22
N ASN A 171 14.89 14.22 0.53
CA ASN A 171 14.94 14.16 -0.93
C ASN A 171 14.52 12.80 -1.53
N GLN A 172 14.49 11.73 -0.74
CA GLN A 172 14.22 10.36 -1.20
C GLN A 172 12.94 9.77 -0.60
N GLY A 173 12.27 10.49 0.31
CA GLY A 173 11.20 9.94 1.10
C GLY A 173 10.69 10.83 2.21
N PHE A 174 9.83 10.25 3.04
CA PHE A 174 9.26 10.91 4.21
C PHE A 174 8.93 9.88 5.28
N SER A 175 8.78 10.35 6.52
CA SER A 175 8.34 9.53 7.63
C SER A 175 7.37 10.30 8.50
N PHE A 176 6.56 9.57 9.26
CA PHE A 176 5.62 10.15 10.19
C PHE A 176 5.24 9.12 11.26
N GLU A 177 4.68 9.62 12.37
CA GLU A 177 4.23 8.80 13.49
C GLU A 177 2.72 8.93 13.64
N ILE A 178 2.05 7.83 13.96
CA ILE A 178 0.63 7.78 14.26
C ILE A 178 0.47 7.51 15.74
N VAL A 179 -0.33 8.35 16.40
CA VAL A 179 -0.69 8.23 17.81
C VAL A 179 -2.21 8.30 17.96
N LYS A 180 -2.71 7.69 19.04
CA LYS A 180 -4.10 7.87 19.44
C LYS A 180 -4.25 9.26 20.06
N VAL A 181 -5.35 9.95 19.75
CA VAL A 181 -5.64 11.26 20.32
C VAL A 181 -5.74 11.14 21.85
N GLY A 182 -4.94 11.93 22.58
CA GLY A 182 -4.88 11.92 24.04
C GLY A 182 -3.72 11.12 24.66
N ASP A 183 -2.96 10.34 23.87
CA ASP A 183 -1.77 9.59 24.33
C ASP A 183 -0.45 10.35 24.01
N GLU A 184 -0.53 11.69 23.91
CA GLU A 184 0.54 12.60 23.45
C GLU A 184 1.57 12.98 24.51
#